data_AF-A0A2N2Y5R8-F1
#
_entry.id   AF-A0A2N2Y5R8-F1
#
_cell.length_a   1.000
_cell.length_b   1.000
_cell.length_c   1.000
_cell.angle_alpha   90.00
_cell.angle_beta   90.00
_cell.angle_gamma   90.00
#
_symmetry.space_group_name_H-M   'P 1'
#
loop_
_entity.id
_entity.type
_entity.pdbx_description
1 polymer ?
#
loop_
_entity_poly.entity_id
_entity_poly.type
_entity_poly.pdbx_seq_one_letter_code
_entity_poly.pdbx_strand_id
1 'polypeptide(L)'
;MKNFTFCIILSLFIFDSTAQELACDNDQLKDAYNLAVNTVQINVRRGILAAGGDYGGEWTRDIAINSWNGVSMIMPEVAERSLWSVTLNRDTVGHQYWDKILWVLAANNHYNITGDQ
;
A
#
# COMPACT_ATOMS: atom_id res chain seq x y z
N MET A 1 12.44 -8.08 38.79
CA MET A 1 13.05 -6.86 38.22
C MET A 1 13.73 -7.11 36.87
N LYS A 2 14.56 -8.16 36.69
CA LYS A 2 15.18 -8.48 35.38
C LYS A 2 14.17 -8.70 34.24
N ASN A 3 13.02 -9.30 34.53
CA ASN A 3 11.97 -9.57 33.51
C ASN A 3 11.22 -8.31 33.06
N PHE A 4 11.18 -7.26 33.88
CA PHE A 4 10.47 -6.02 33.54
C PHE A 4 11.32 -5.13 32.62
N THR A 5 12.64 -5.14 32.82
CA THR A 5 13.60 -4.45 31.93
C THR A 5 13.65 -5.08 30.53
N PHE A 6 13.47 -6.40 30.42
CA PHE A 6 13.45 -7.10 29.13
C PHE A 6 12.22 -6.72 28.27
N CYS A 7 11.04 -6.56 28.88
CA CYS A 7 9.84 -6.13 28.17
C CYS A 7 9.92 -4.70 27.62
N ILE A 8 10.62 -3.79 28.31
CA ILE A 8 10.78 -2.40 27.86
C ILE A 8 11.71 -2.30 26.63
N ILE A 9 12.73 -3.17 26.55
CA ILE A 9 13.64 -3.20 25.40
C ILE A 9 12.92 -3.68 24.13
N LEU A 10 11.98 -4.62 24.26
CA LEU A 10 11.17 -5.08 23.11
C LEU A 10 10.22 -3.99 22.59
N SER A 11 9.70 -3.12 23.46
CA SER A 11 8.81 -2.01 23.07
C SER A 11 9.52 -0.83 22.39
N LEU A 12 10.86 -0.82 22.38
CA LEU A 12 11.65 0.24 21.72
C LEU A 12 12.01 -0.09 20.27
N PHE A 13 11.71 -1.29 19.79
CA PHE A 13 11.71 -1.60 18.36
C PHE A 13 10.39 -1.13 17.76
N ILE A 14 10.24 0.19 17.66
CA ILE A 14 9.36 0.75 16.64
C ILE A 14 10.03 0.36 15.33
N PHE A 15 9.50 -0.68 14.69
CA PHE A 15 9.84 -0.96 13.31
C PHE A 15 9.28 0.21 12.51
N ASP A 16 10.12 1.22 12.27
CA ASP A 16 9.90 2.11 11.14
C ASP A 16 9.83 1.18 9.93
N SER A 17 8.61 0.99 9.42
CA SER A 17 8.35 0.30 8.16
C SER A 17 8.92 1.20 7.05
N THR A 18 10.25 1.27 6.96
CA THR A 18 10.90 1.79 5.77
C THR A 18 10.43 0.90 4.63
N ALA A 19 9.97 1.54 3.56
CA ALA A 19 9.61 0.82 2.34
C ALA A 19 10.77 -0.11 1.95
N GLN A 20 10.45 -1.28 1.40
CA GLN A 20 11.44 -2.28 0.99
C GLN A 20 12.52 -1.61 0.13
N GLU A 21 13.80 -1.77 0.44
CA GLU A 21 14.90 -1.18 -0.34
C GLU A 21 15.24 -2.05 -1.55
N LEU A 22 15.46 -1.43 -2.72
CA LEU A 22 15.94 -2.13 -3.90
C LEU A 22 17.47 -2.20 -3.91
N ALA A 23 18.02 -3.38 -3.64
CA ALA A 23 19.46 -3.65 -3.78
C ALA A 23 19.80 -4.10 -5.21
N CYS A 24 20.48 -3.24 -5.97
CA CYS A 24 21.05 -3.58 -7.28
C CYS A 24 22.29 -2.74 -7.61
N ASP A 25 23.07 -3.20 -8.59
CA ASP A 25 24.27 -2.58 -9.15
C ASP A 25 23.97 -1.53 -10.23
N ASN A 26 22.69 -1.33 -10.57
CA ASN A 26 22.24 -0.32 -11.52
C ASN A 26 21.64 0.89 -10.79
N ASP A 27 22.39 1.98 -10.73
CA ASP A 27 21.95 3.18 -10.01
C ASP A 27 20.72 3.86 -10.65
N GLN A 28 20.57 3.80 -11.98
CA GLN A 28 19.37 4.35 -12.64
C GLN A 28 18.10 3.58 -12.26
N LEU A 29 18.22 2.26 -12.11
CA LEU A 29 17.10 1.42 -11.66
C LEU A 29 16.73 1.73 -10.19
N LYS A 30 17.74 1.94 -9.35
CA LYS A 30 17.56 2.35 -7.95
C LYS A 30 16.86 3.71 -7.85
N ASP A 31 17.27 4.68 -8.66
CA ASP A 31 16.64 5.99 -8.73
C ASP A 31 15.19 5.91 -9.22
N ALA A 32 14.92 5.09 -10.24
CA ALA A 32 13.56 4.86 -10.74
C ALA A 32 12.65 4.23 -9.69
N TYR A 33 13.16 3.24 -8.95
CA TYR A 33 12.44 2.61 -7.84
C TYR A 33 12.13 3.62 -6.72
N ASN A 34 13.13 4.38 -6.29
CA ASN A 34 12.96 5.40 -5.26
C ASN A 34 11.95 6.46 -5.67
N LEU A 35 11.98 6.90 -6.93
CA LEU A 35 11.00 7.84 -7.46
C LEU A 35 9.58 7.26 -7.43
N ALA A 36 9.40 5.99 -7.81
CA ALA A 36 8.10 5.32 -7.77
C ALA A 36 7.55 5.20 -6.34
N VAL A 37 8.39 4.76 -5.39
CA VAL A 37 8.02 4.66 -3.97
C VAL A 37 7.65 6.02 -3.40
N ASN A 38 8.47 7.04 -3.64
CA ASN A 38 8.20 8.41 -3.18
C ASN A 38 6.92 8.98 -3.79
N THR A 39 6.65 8.68 -5.06
CA THR A 39 5.42 9.11 -5.73
C THR A 39 4.18 8.48 -5.11
N VAL A 40 4.22 7.18 -4.80
CA VAL A 40 3.14 6.53 -4.06
C VAL A 40 2.95 7.20 -2.70
N GLN A 41 4.03 7.36 -1.92
CA GLN A 41 3.97 7.93 -0.57
C GLN A 41 3.36 9.33 -0.54
N ILE A 42 3.76 10.21 -1.46
CA ILE A 42 3.22 11.58 -1.56
C ILE A 42 1.71 11.57 -1.89
N ASN A 43 1.23 10.54 -2.59
CA ASN A 43 -0.18 10.40 -2.92
C ASN A 43 -1.01 9.68 -1.84
N VAL A 44 -0.39 9.22 -0.75
CA VAL A 44 -1.12 8.72 0.43
C VAL A 44 -1.61 9.90 1.26
N ARG A 45 -2.93 10.07 1.32
CA ARG A 45 -3.61 11.13 2.07
C ARG A 45 -4.44 10.48 3.17
N ARG A 46 -4.16 10.81 4.43
CA ARG A 46 -4.87 10.27 5.60
C ARG A 46 -4.90 8.72 5.61
N GLY A 47 -3.82 8.09 5.17
CA GLY A 47 -3.68 6.63 5.12
C GLY A 47 -4.38 5.95 3.95
N ILE A 48 -4.93 6.71 2.99
CA ILE A 48 -5.57 6.21 1.77
C ILE A 48 -4.81 6.71 0.55
N LEU A 49 -4.59 5.83 -0.42
CA LEU A 49 -3.94 6.16 -1.67
C LEU A 49 -4.92 6.94 -2.58
N ALA A 50 -4.55 8.16 -2.95
CA ALA A 50 -5.29 8.94 -3.95
C ALA A 50 -4.83 8.58 -5.37
N ALA A 51 -5.63 8.96 -6.38
CA ALA A 51 -5.22 8.88 -7.80
C ALA A 51 -3.95 9.72 -8.10
N GLY A 52 -3.73 10.73 -7.26
CA GLY A 52 -2.56 11.58 -7.27
C GLY A 52 -2.76 12.92 -8.00
N GLY A 53 -1.75 13.80 -7.89
CA GLY A 53 -1.85 15.18 -8.37
C GLY A 53 -3.02 15.94 -7.71
N ASP A 54 -3.63 16.88 -8.44
CA ASP A 54 -4.77 17.68 -7.94
C ASP A 54 -6.13 17.00 -8.15
N TYR A 55 -6.15 15.72 -8.49
CA TYR A 55 -7.40 14.96 -8.55
C TYR A 55 -8.01 14.86 -7.14
N GLY A 56 -9.29 15.18 -7.05
CA GLY A 56 -9.99 15.45 -5.79
C GLY A 56 -10.29 14.24 -4.90
N GLY A 57 -9.96 12.99 -5.30
CA GLY A 57 -10.33 11.82 -4.50
C GLY A 57 -9.71 10.49 -4.95
N GLU A 58 -10.12 9.45 -4.23
CA GLU A 58 -9.84 8.05 -4.50
C GLU A 58 -10.49 7.59 -5.80
N TRP A 59 -9.73 6.95 -6.68
CA TRP A 59 -10.26 6.30 -7.87
C TRP A 59 -9.98 4.80 -7.78
N THR A 60 -11.01 3.98 -7.97
CA THR A 60 -10.89 2.51 -7.90
C THR A 60 -9.77 1.98 -8.78
N ARG A 61 -9.62 2.52 -10.00
CA ARG A 61 -8.58 2.11 -10.95
C ARG A 61 -7.18 2.33 -10.39
N ASP A 62 -6.92 3.56 -9.98
CA ASP A 62 -5.61 4.01 -9.53
C ASP A 62 -5.19 3.27 -8.26
N ILE A 63 -6.13 3.12 -7.32
CA ILE A 63 -5.92 2.33 -6.11
C ILE A 63 -5.62 0.87 -6.46
N ALA A 64 -6.43 0.25 -7.33
CA ALA A 64 -6.25 -1.15 -7.69
C ALA A 64 -4.91 -1.39 -8.40
N ILE A 65 -4.56 -0.56 -9.39
CA ILE A 65 -3.32 -0.72 -10.16
C ILE A 65 -2.09 -0.52 -9.27
N ASN A 66 -2.08 0.48 -8.40
CA ASN A 66 -0.95 0.69 -7.49
C ASN A 66 -0.84 -0.43 -6.44
N SER A 67 -1.98 -0.85 -5.88
CA SER A 67 -2.04 -1.97 -4.94
C SER A 67 -1.56 -3.28 -5.55
N TRP A 68 -1.88 -3.51 -6.82
CA TRP A 68 -1.42 -4.68 -7.56
C TRP A 68 0.07 -4.62 -7.88
N ASN A 69 0.59 -3.48 -8.35
CA ASN A 69 1.97 -3.37 -8.83
C ASN A 69 3.02 -3.25 -7.72
N GLY A 70 2.64 -2.87 -6.49
CA GLY A 70 3.64 -2.80 -5.42
C GLY A 70 3.13 -2.39 -4.05
N VAL A 71 2.05 -1.61 -3.94
CA VAL A 71 1.65 -1.05 -2.64
C VAL A 71 1.24 -2.13 -1.64
N SER A 72 0.67 -3.25 -2.09
CA SER A 72 0.40 -4.41 -1.22
C SER A 72 1.66 -5.01 -0.60
N MET A 73 2.82 -4.88 -1.26
CA MET A 73 4.12 -5.37 -0.77
C MET A 73 4.82 -4.35 0.12
N ILE A 74 4.88 -3.08 -0.32
CA ILE A 74 5.69 -2.06 0.35
C ILE A 74 4.93 -1.32 1.47
N MET A 75 3.60 -1.27 1.42
CA MET A 75 2.74 -0.53 2.36
C MET A 75 1.38 -1.26 2.53
N PRO A 76 1.37 -2.52 3.04
CA PRO A 76 0.19 -3.38 3.01
C PRO A 76 -1.04 -2.76 3.67
N GLU A 77 -0.91 -2.14 4.84
CA GLU A 77 -2.05 -1.50 5.51
C GLU A 77 -2.68 -0.35 4.70
N VAL A 78 -1.87 0.37 3.91
CA VAL A 78 -2.37 1.43 3.03
C VAL A 78 -3.10 0.83 1.84
N ALA A 79 -2.58 -0.25 1.26
CA ALA A 79 -3.27 -0.98 0.20
C ALA A 79 -4.64 -1.49 0.68
N GLU A 80 -4.68 -2.14 1.85
CA GLU A 80 -5.92 -2.66 2.47
C GLU A 80 -6.97 -1.56 2.66
N ARG A 81 -6.60 -0.48 3.38
CA ARG A 81 -7.50 0.66 3.63
C ARG A 81 -8.01 1.29 2.34
N SER A 82 -7.15 1.39 1.32
CA SER A 82 -7.51 1.99 0.04
C SER A 82 -8.42 1.09 -0.79
N LEU A 83 -8.17 -0.22 -0.83
CA LEU A 83 -9.04 -1.17 -1.52
C LEU A 83 -10.43 -1.16 -0.89
N TRP A 84 -10.54 -1.13 0.44
CA TRP A 84 -11.84 -1.02 1.10
C TRP A 84 -12.52 0.34 0.91
N SER A 85 -11.78 1.45 0.82
CA SER A 85 -12.37 2.79 0.72
C SER A 85 -13.17 3.02 -0.57
N VAL A 86 -12.86 2.27 -1.64
CA VAL A 86 -13.57 2.34 -2.93
C VAL A 86 -14.72 1.34 -3.07
N THR A 87 -15.09 0.67 -1.99
CA THR A 87 -16.27 -0.19 -1.93
C THR A 87 -17.50 0.59 -1.43
N LEU A 88 -18.68 0.17 -1.87
CA LEU A 88 -19.95 0.61 -1.32
C LEU A 88 -20.39 -0.42 -0.29
N ASN A 89 -20.31 -0.06 0.99
CA ASN A 89 -20.65 -0.91 2.14
C ASN A 89 -19.94 -2.28 2.15
N ARG A 90 -18.79 -2.42 1.48
CA ARG A 90 -18.10 -3.71 1.26
C ARG A 90 -18.90 -4.76 0.47
N ASP A 91 -20.06 -4.41 -0.06
CA ASP A 91 -20.92 -5.30 -0.85
C ASP A 91 -20.59 -5.25 -2.35
N THR A 92 -20.19 -4.08 -2.84
CA THR A 92 -19.80 -3.90 -4.24
C THR A 92 -18.65 -2.90 -4.37
N VAL A 93 -17.91 -2.99 -5.47
CA VAL A 93 -16.87 -2.01 -5.82
C VAL A 93 -17.53 -0.86 -6.59
N GLY A 94 -17.14 0.38 -6.27
CA GLY A 94 -17.58 1.59 -6.97
C GLY A 94 -17.07 1.69 -8.42
N HIS A 95 -17.43 2.79 -9.09
CA HIS A 95 -16.96 3.15 -10.44
C HIS A 95 -17.37 2.17 -11.57
N GLN A 96 -16.60 2.16 -12.67
CA GLN A 96 -16.92 1.50 -13.93
C GLN A 96 -16.66 0.00 -13.85
N TYR A 97 -17.31 -0.80 -14.71
CA TYR A 97 -17.20 -2.27 -14.63
C TYR A 97 -15.74 -2.77 -14.74
N TRP A 98 -14.92 -2.13 -15.57
CA TRP A 98 -13.51 -2.50 -15.73
C TRP A 98 -12.68 -2.19 -14.47
N ASP A 99 -13.06 -1.16 -13.71
CA ASP A 99 -12.41 -0.83 -12.44
C ASP A 99 -12.66 -1.91 -11.39
N LYS A 100 -13.86 -2.52 -11.41
CA LYS A 100 -14.20 -3.65 -10.53
C LYS A 100 -13.34 -4.88 -10.81
N ILE A 101 -13.05 -5.16 -12.09
CA ILE A 101 -12.17 -6.27 -12.46
C ILE A 101 -10.74 -6.03 -11.97
N LEU A 102 -10.23 -4.81 -12.15
CA LEU A 102 -8.91 -4.43 -11.63
C LEU A 102 -8.87 -4.55 -10.10
N TRP A 103 -9.93 -4.13 -9.41
CA TRP A 103 -10.04 -4.27 -7.96
C TRP A 103 -9.96 -5.73 -7.51
N VAL A 104 -10.64 -6.66 -8.20
CA VAL A 104 -10.57 -8.10 -7.88
C VAL A 104 -9.14 -8.63 -8.02
N LEU A 105 -8.43 -8.23 -9.09
CA LEU A 105 -7.02 -8.62 -9.28
C LEU A 105 -6.14 -8.08 -8.15
N ALA A 106 -6.34 -6.82 -7.78
CA ALA A 106 -5.57 -6.17 -6.72
C ALA A 106 -5.85 -6.78 -5.34
N ALA A 107 -7.12 -7.06 -5.00
CA ALA A 107 -7.50 -7.68 -3.74
C ALA A 107 -6.98 -9.13 -3.63
N ASN A 108 -7.08 -9.91 -4.70
CA ASN A 108 -6.51 -11.26 -4.72
C ASN A 108 -4.98 -11.23 -4.60
N ASN A 109 -4.31 -10.30 -5.28
CA ASN A 109 -2.87 -10.11 -5.14
C ASN A 109 -2.48 -9.65 -3.73
N HIS A 110 -3.28 -8.77 -3.12
CA HIS A 110 -3.09 -8.33 -1.74
C HIS A 110 -3.08 -9.53 -0.79
N TYR A 111 -4.12 -10.36 -0.85
CA TYR A 111 -4.19 -11.63 -0.11
C TYR A 111 -2.96 -12.52 -0.34
N ASN A 112 -2.53 -12.71 -1.60
CA ASN A 112 -1.38 -13.56 -1.90
C ASN A 112 -0.06 -13.02 -1.34
N ILE A 113 0.10 -11.70 -1.22
CA ILE A 113 1.31 -11.05 -0.70
C ILE A 113 1.31 -11.02 0.83
N THR A 114 0.17 -10.70 1.44
CA THR A 114 0.09 -10.41 2.88
C THR A 114 -0.47 -11.56 3.72
N GLY A 115 -1.23 -12.47 3.11
CA GLY A 115 -2.00 -13.50 3.81
C GLY A 115 -3.28 -13.00 4.48
N ASP A 116 -3.72 -11.77 4.18
CA ASP A 116 -4.91 -11.13 4.76
C ASP A 116 -6.23 -11.74 4.22
N GLN A 117 -6.88 -12.57 5.04
CA GLN A 117 -8.06 -13.40 4.68
C GLN A 117 -9.40 -12.68 4.84
#